data_AF-A0A518FQX5-F1
#
_entry.id   AF-A0A518FQX5-F1
#
_cell.length_a   1.000
_cell.length_b   1.000
_cell.length_c   1.000
_cell.angle_alpha   90.00
_cell.angle_beta   90.00
_cell.angle_gamma   90.00
#
_symmetry.space_group_name_H-M   'P 1'
#
loop_
_entity.id
_entity.type
_entity.pdbx_description
1 polymer ?
#
loop_
_entity_poly.entity_id
_entity_poly.type
_entity_poly.pdbx_seq_one_letter_code
_entity_poly.pdbx_strand_id
1 'polypeptide(L)'
;MSQYKESRTVRALCYLVPVLLMAYILSIGPVIVSVEDSKGNLPARYHGPLRSFYAPIVWVIDRNHYCRKVYAEYHQLCSPHY
;
A
#
# COMPACT_ATOMS: atom_id res chain seq x y z
N MET A 1 37.56 1.92 -13.85
CA MET A 1 36.23 2.38 -14.32
C MET A 1 35.04 1.62 -13.68
N SER A 2 35.22 0.85 -12.60
CA SER A 2 34.11 0.14 -11.91
C SER A 2 33.44 0.98 -10.81
N GLN A 3 34.20 1.78 -10.07
CA GLN A 3 33.68 2.58 -8.93
C GLN A 3 32.62 3.62 -9.32
N TYR A 4 32.73 4.23 -10.50
CA TYR A 4 31.73 5.19 -11.01
C TYR A 4 30.39 4.51 -11.37
N LYS A 5 30.41 3.23 -11.75
CA LYS A 5 29.19 2.46 -12.04
C LYS A 5 28.45 2.10 -10.76
N GLU A 6 29.17 1.63 -9.73
CA GLU A 6 28.58 1.29 -8.43
C GLU A 6 27.94 2.51 -7.76
N SER A 7 28.60 3.66 -7.79
CA SER A 7 28.04 4.92 -7.26
C SER A 7 26.70 5.29 -7.92
N ARG A 8 26.57 5.10 -9.24
CA ARG A 8 25.34 5.41 -9.98
C ARG A 8 24.22 4.42 -9.69
N THR A 9 24.54 3.14 -9.52
CA THR A 9 23.57 2.09 -9.17
C THR A 9 23.05 2.28 -7.74
N VAL A 10 23.92 2.58 -6.79
CA VAL A 10 23.52 2.86 -5.39
C VAL A 10 22.62 4.09 -5.34
N ARG A 11 22.95 5.16 -6.09
CA ARG A 11 22.09 6.35 -6.18
C ARG A 11 20.71 6.02 -6.76
N ALA A 12 20.66 5.20 -7.81
CA ALA A 12 19.40 4.76 -8.40
C ALA A 12 18.56 3.94 -7.43
N LEU A 13 19.16 3.00 -6.69
CA LEU A 13 18.48 2.23 -5.65
C LEU A 13 17.94 3.12 -4.53
N CYS A 14 18.71 4.13 -4.11
CA CYS A 14 18.25 5.10 -3.11
C CYS A 14 17.01 5.90 -3.57
N TYR A 15 16.82 6.13 -4.87
CA TYR A 15 15.59 6.73 -5.40
C TYR A 15 14.49 5.70 -5.65
N LEU A 16 14.85 4.46 -5.97
CA LEU A 16 13.90 3.38 -6.23
C LEU A 16 13.16 2.96 -4.95
N VAL A 17 13.86 2.89 -3.83
CA VAL A 17 13.30 2.50 -2.52
C VAL A 17 12.12 3.39 -2.08
N PRO A 18 12.22 4.73 -2.05
CA PRO A 18 11.08 5.58 -1.68
C PRO A 18 9.94 5.49 -2.70
N VAL A 19 10.25 5.32 -4.00
CA VAL A 19 9.22 5.12 -5.04
C VAL A 19 8.48 3.79 -4.83
N LEU A 20 9.20 2.71 -4.51
CA LEU A 20 8.61 1.41 -4.17
C LEU A 20 7.77 1.48 -2.90
N LEU A 21 8.23 2.21 -1.88
CA LEU A 21 7.46 2.43 -0.65
C LEU A 21 6.17 3.19 -0.92
N MET A 22 6.22 4.26 -1.71
CA MET A 22 5.03 4.99 -2.15
C MET A 22 4.09 4.09 -2.93
N ALA A 23 4.59 3.32 -3.89
CA ALA A 23 3.80 2.37 -4.67
C ALA A 23 3.15 1.31 -3.77
N TYR A 24 3.89 0.79 -2.79
CA TYR A 24 3.38 -0.16 -1.80
C TYR A 24 2.26 0.44 -0.95
N ILE A 25 2.43 1.66 -0.43
CA ILE A 25 1.39 2.34 0.37
C ILE A 25 0.15 2.61 -0.48
N LEU A 26 0.33 3.13 -1.69
CA LEU A 26 -0.78 3.44 -2.60
C LEU A 26 -1.46 2.16 -3.12
N SER A 27 -0.76 1.03 -3.20
CA SER A 27 -1.38 -0.21 -3.70
C SER A 27 -2.49 -0.76 -2.79
N ILE A 28 -2.54 -0.40 -1.50
CA ILE A 28 -3.49 -1.00 -0.56
C ILE A 28 -4.96 -0.79 -0.95
N GLY A 29 -5.30 0.41 -1.44
CA GLY A 29 -6.65 0.78 -1.87
C GLY A 29 -7.14 -0.04 -3.06
N PRO A 30 -6.49 0.04 -4.23
CA PRO A 30 -6.90 -0.72 -5.41
C PRO A 30 -6.81 -2.24 -5.19
N VAL A 31 -5.83 -2.73 -4.41
CA VAL A 31 -5.74 -4.16 -4.08
C VAL A 31 -6.95 -4.59 -3.26
N ILE A 32 -7.35 -3.83 -2.24
CA ILE A 32 -8.52 -4.16 -1.42
C ILE A 32 -9.80 -4.14 -2.25
N VAL A 33 -10.01 -3.10 -3.05
CA VAL A 33 -11.16 -2.99 -3.95
C VAL A 33 -11.19 -4.15 -4.96
N SER A 34 -10.04 -4.60 -5.46
CA SER A 34 -9.97 -5.70 -6.42
C SER A 34 -10.37 -7.07 -5.85
N VAL A 35 -10.31 -7.23 -4.52
CA VAL A 35 -10.67 -8.48 -3.84
C VAL A 35 -11.97 -8.41 -3.06
N GLU A 36 -12.54 -7.21 -2.90
CA GLU A 36 -13.84 -7.01 -2.29
C GLU A 36 -14.95 -7.62 -3.15
N ASP A 37 -15.90 -8.27 -2.48
CA ASP A 37 -17.10 -8.79 -3.12
C ASP A 37 -18.04 -7.65 -3.55
N SER A 38 -19.04 -7.92 -4.39
CA SER A 38 -20.03 -6.92 -4.86
C SER A 38 -20.86 -6.26 -3.75
N LYS A 39 -20.67 -6.69 -2.50
CA LYS A 39 -21.28 -6.11 -1.29
C LYS A 39 -20.29 -5.24 -0.48
N GLY A 40 -19.09 -4.99 -1.00
CA GLY A 40 -18.02 -4.26 -0.31
C GLY A 40 -17.40 -5.02 0.87
N ASN A 41 -17.61 -6.34 0.94
CA ASN A 41 -17.07 -7.17 2.01
C ASN A 41 -15.80 -7.88 1.53
N LEU A 42 -14.74 -7.81 2.32
CA LEU A 42 -13.55 -8.62 2.10
C LEU A 42 -13.83 -10.10 2.44
N PRO A 43 -13.57 -11.04 1.53
CA PRO A 43 -13.68 -12.46 1.82
C PRO A 43 -12.70 -12.88 2.93
N ALA A 44 -13.17 -13.71 3.89
CA ALA A 44 -12.37 -14.22 5.01
C ALA A 44 -10.99 -14.78 4.60
N ARG A 45 -10.90 -15.40 3.41
CA ARG A 45 -9.67 -15.96 2.84
C ARG A 45 -8.56 -14.93 2.61
N TYR A 46 -8.91 -13.66 2.38
CA TYR A 46 -7.95 -12.60 2.09
C TYR A 46 -7.59 -11.75 3.31
N HIS A 47 -8.37 -11.80 4.39
CA HIS A 47 -8.08 -11.04 5.61
C HIS A 47 -6.69 -11.34 6.19
N GLY A 48 -6.31 -12.62 6.29
CA GLY A 48 -5.00 -13.02 6.83
C GLY A 48 -3.84 -12.53 5.96
N PRO A 49 -3.79 -12.90 4.66
CA PRO A 49 -2.72 -12.48 3.76
C PRO A 49 -2.60 -10.97 3.61
N LEU A 50 -3.71 -10.24 3.45
CA LEU A 50 -3.71 -8.77 3.33
C LEU A 50 -3.23 -8.11 4.61
N ARG A 51 -3.73 -8.56 5.76
CA ARG A 51 -3.31 -8.01 7.05
C ARG A 51 -1.84 -8.29 7.33
N SER A 52 -1.30 -9.43 6.90
CA SER A 52 0.11 -9.73 7.08
C SER A 52 0.99 -8.94 6.11
N PHE A 53 0.59 -8.82 4.84
CA PHE A 53 1.36 -8.11 3.82
C PHE A 53 1.36 -6.60 4.06
N TYR A 54 0.22 -6.03 4.47
CA TYR A 54 0.05 -4.62 4.81
C TYR A 54 0.12 -4.35 6.31
N ALA A 55 0.66 -5.27 7.11
CA ALA A 55 0.78 -5.14 8.57
C ALA A 55 1.31 -3.77 9.04
N PRO A 56 2.40 -3.21 8.48
CA PRO A 56 2.87 -1.90 8.91
C PRO A 56 1.86 -0.78 8.63
N ILE A 57 1.13 -0.83 7.50
CA ILE A 57 0.11 0.16 7.16
C ILE A 57 -1.09 0.03 8.11
N VAL A 58 -1.56 -1.20 8.33
CA VAL A 58 -2.66 -1.49 9.27
C VAL A 58 -2.30 -1.02 10.67
N TRP A 59 -1.06 -1.23 11.10
CA TRP A 59 -0.58 -0.76 12.40
C TRP A 59 -0.60 0.78 12.51
N VAL A 60 -0.17 1.50 11.47
CA VAL A 60 -0.21 2.98 11.45
C VAL A 60 -1.66 3.49 11.46
N ILE A 61 -2.54 2.88 10.67
CA ILE A 61 -3.98 3.21 10.62
C ILE A 61 -4.64 3.00 11.99
N ASP A 62 -4.28 1.93 12.69
CA ASP A 62 -4.87 1.61 14.00
C ASP A 62 -4.38 2.56 15.10
N ARG A 63 -3.12 3.01 15.01
CA ARG A 63 -2.51 3.94 15.98
C ARG A 63 -2.89 5.40 15.79
N ASN A 64 -3.32 5.80 14.59
CA ASN A 64 -3.57 7.21 14.28
C ASN A 64 -4.95 7.42 13.64
N HIS A 65 -5.81 8.16 14.35
CA HIS A 65 -7.16 8.49 13.89
C HIS A 65 -7.18 9.27 12.55
N TYR A 66 -6.20 10.15 12.32
CA TYR A 66 -6.09 10.88 11.05
C TYR A 66 -5.77 9.93 9.91
N CYS A 67 -4.84 9.00 10.11
CA CYS A 67 -4.50 7.99 9.10
C CYS A 67 -5.70 7.08 8.80
N ARG A 68 -6.50 6.73 9.80
CA ARG A 68 -7.75 6.00 9.60
C ARG A 68 -8.75 6.76 8.73
N LYS A 69 -8.93 8.06 8.98
CA LYS A 69 -9.83 8.90 8.16
C LYS A 69 -9.34 8.99 6.71
N VAL A 70 -8.06 9.28 6.50
CA VAL A 70 -7.44 9.36 5.17
C VAL A 70 -7.57 8.04 4.43
N TYR A 71 -7.35 6.90 5.12
CA TYR A 71 -7.52 5.58 4.52
C TYR A 71 -8.97 5.31 4.09
N ALA A 72 -9.96 5.71 4.90
CA ALA A 72 -11.37 5.56 4.55
C ALA A 72 -11.75 6.39 3.31
N GLU A 73 -11.30 7.65 3.24
CA GLU A 73 -11.48 8.50 2.06
C GLU A 73 -10.76 7.93 0.83
N TYR A 74 -9.57 7.37 1.02
CA TYR A 74 -8.80 6.73 -0.06
C TYR A 74 -9.49 5.47 -0.59
N HIS A 75 -10.03 4.64 0.30
CA HIS A 75 -10.80 3.46 -0.06
C HIS A 75 -12.06 3.84 -0.84
N GLN A 76 -12.77 4.88 -0.43
CA GLN A 76 -13.90 5.43 -1.17
C GLN A 76 -13.51 5.91 -2.58
N LEU A 77 -12.37 6.58 -2.72
CA LEU A 77 -11.88 7.04 -4.02
C LEU A 77 -11.51 5.88 -4.96
N CYS A 78 -11.03 4.77 -4.40
CA CYS A 78 -10.68 3.58 -5.17
C CYS A 78 -11.88 2.68 -5.50
N SER A 79 -12.97 2.74 -4.71
CA SER A 79 -14.12 1.87 -4.90
C SER A 79 -14.94 2.29 -6.14
N PRO A 80 -15.29 1.35 -7.03
CA PRO A 80 -16.01 1.65 -8.28
C PRO A 80 -17.51 1.93 -8.07
N HIS A 81 -18.03 1.86 -6.84
CA HIS A 81 -19.44 2.14 -6.54
C HIS A 81 -19.65 3.61 -6.19
N TYR A 82 -19.70 4.43 -7.23
CA TYR A 82 -20.45 5.68 -7.29
C TYR A 82 -21.35 5.66 -8.52
#